data_AF-A0A2A2R1K9-F1
#
_entry.id   AF-A0A2A2R1K9-F1
#
_cell.length_a   1.000
_cell.length_b   1.000
_cell.length_c   1.000
_cell.angle_alpha   90.00
_cell.angle_beta   90.00
_cell.angle_gamma   90.00
#
_symmetry.space_group_name_H-M   'P 1'
#
loop_
_entity.id
_entity.type
_entity.pdbx_description
1 polymer ?
#
loop_
_entity_poly.entity_id
_entity_poly.type
_entity_poly.pdbx_seq_one_letter_code
_entity_poly.pdbx_strand_id
1 'polypeptide(L)'
;MSVWPVNIRRSSLRLTPRLSLVEQPASGALSPRRREKLPRRQIIRRRVVIQGLRTQGKRQSSRYLVLLVQEAPAGEESQAAFFTPKRIGAAHLRNRLRRRMREVYRRFIAPAVTGEKRLWLWSARPEAASMTFMELKEAMVQLSDRQKISRRSS
;
A
#
# COMPACT_ATOMS: atom_id res chain seq x y z
N MET A 1 -12.63 -9.17 -53.24
CA MET A 1 -12.08 -10.54 -53.36
C MET A 1 -10.63 -10.40 -53.77
N SER A 2 -9.68 -10.59 -52.85
CA SER A 2 -8.25 -10.50 -53.16
C SER A 2 -7.54 -11.65 -52.47
N VAL A 3 -6.89 -12.45 -53.30
CA VAL A 3 -6.38 -13.80 -53.07
C VAL A 3 -4.93 -13.68 -52.60
N TRP A 4 -4.57 -14.38 -51.52
CA TRP A 4 -3.17 -14.54 -51.10
C TRP A 4 -2.60 -15.80 -51.77
N PRO A 5 -1.39 -15.76 -52.36
CA PRO A 5 -0.74 -16.98 -52.83
C PRO A 5 -0.02 -17.70 -51.69
N VAL A 6 -0.17 -19.03 -51.70
CA VAL A 6 0.50 -20.03 -50.88
C VAL A 6 1.69 -20.60 -51.66
N ASN A 7 2.68 -21.14 -50.92
CA ASN A 7 3.73 -22.15 -51.24
C ASN A 7 5.17 -21.60 -51.23
N ILE A 8 6.21 -22.34 -50.83
CA ILE A 8 6.40 -23.68 -50.26
C ILE A 8 7.79 -23.72 -49.61
N ARG A 9 7.92 -24.61 -48.63
CA ARG A 9 9.12 -25.10 -47.93
C ARG A 9 10.38 -25.28 -48.78
N ARG A 10 11.56 -25.07 -48.16
CA ARG A 10 12.69 -26.00 -48.29
C ARG A 10 13.42 -26.21 -46.96
N SER A 11 13.50 -27.47 -46.60
CA SER A 11 14.34 -28.11 -45.58
C SER A 11 15.83 -27.97 -45.89
N SER A 12 16.66 -27.89 -44.85
CA SER A 12 17.86 -28.75 -44.78
C SER A 12 18.37 -28.83 -43.34
N LEU A 13 18.53 -30.07 -42.91
CA LEU A 13 19.16 -30.50 -41.68
C LEU A 13 20.66 -30.21 -41.73
N ARG A 14 21.26 -29.78 -40.62
CA ARG A 14 22.66 -30.09 -40.32
C ARG A 14 22.79 -30.52 -38.86
N LEU A 15 23.65 -31.53 -38.71
CA LEU A 15 23.88 -32.39 -37.57
C LEU A 15 24.60 -31.65 -36.41
N THR A 16 24.47 -32.21 -35.21
CA THR A 16 24.86 -31.72 -33.88
C THR A 16 26.39 -31.69 -33.62
N PRO A 17 26.83 -31.10 -32.49
CA PRO A 17 27.22 -32.00 -31.40
C PRO A 17 26.74 -31.56 -30.00
N ARG A 18 26.10 -32.53 -29.33
CA ARG A 18 26.32 -33.01 -27.96
C ARG A 18 26.78 -31.99 -26.88
N LEU A 19 25.80 -31.61 -26.07
CA LEU A 19 25.82 -31.25 -24.64
C LEU A 19 27.18 -31.37 -23.91
N SER A 20 27.69 -30.23 -23.46
CA SER A 20 28.26 -30.11 -22.11
C SER A 20 27.24 -29.34 -21.27
N LEU A 21 26.49 -30.11 -20.48
CA LEU A 21 25.53 -29.64 -19.50
C LEU A 21 26.30 -28.92 -18.38
N VAL A 22 26.56 -27.63 -18.53
CA VAL A 22 26.79 -26.78 -17.36
C VAL A 22 25.40 -26.54 -16.78
N GLU A 23 25.00 -27.38 -15.83
CA GLU A 23 23.88 -27.09 -14.94
C GLU A 23 24.22 -25.79 -14.20
N GLN A 24 23.73 -24.67 -14.75
CA GLN A 24 23.67 -23.44 -13.99
C GLN A 24 22.68 -23.68 -12.85
N PRO A 25 23.08 -23.56 -11.57
CA PRO A 25 22.11 -23.61 -10.49
C PRO A 25 21.13 -22.46 -10.72
N ALA A 26 19.85 -22.81 -10.79
CA ALA A 26 18.72 -21.91 -10.97
C ALA A 26 18.73 -20.81 -9.89
N SER A 27 19.50 -19.77 -10.16
CA SER A 27 19.62 -18.61 -9.29
C SER A 27 18.40 -17.74 -9.49
N GLY A 28 17.47 -17.86 -8.55
CA GLY A 28 16.39 -16.91 -8.36
C GLY A 28 15.23 -17.11 -9.31
N ALA A 29 14.49 -18.21 -9.14
CA ALA A 29 13.07 -18.19 -9.47
C ALA A 29 12.42 -17.06 -8.64
N LEU A 30 12.30 -15.87 -9.25
CA LEU A 30 11.52 -14.77 -8.71
C LEU A 30 10.13 -15.34 -8.43
N SER A 31 9.83 -15.61 -7.16
CA SER A 31 8.51 -16.09 -6.77
C SER A 31 7.49 -15.18 -7.43
N PRO A 32 6.42 -15.73 -8.05
CA PRO A 32 5.48 -14.94 -8.84
C PRO A 32 5.07 -13.72 -8.03
N ARG A 33 5.38 -12.51 -8.55
CA ARG A 33 5.32 -11.25 -7.79
C ARG A 33 4.00 -11.19 -7.03
N ARG A 34 4.05 -11.48 -5.72
CA ARG A 34 2.86 -11.59 -4.89
C ARG A 34 2.15 -10.24 -4.98
N ARG A 35 0.84 -10.23 -5.22
CA ARG A 35 0.10 -8.97 -5.34
C ARG A 35 0.20 -8.18 -4.04
N GLU A 36 1.06 -7.16 -4.05
CA GLU A 36 1.31 -6.28 -2.92
C GLU A 36 0.17 -5.25 -2.79
N LYS A 37 -0.95 -5.70 -2.23
CA LYS A 37 -2.12 -4.85 -1.97
C LYS A 37 -2.49 -4.94 -0.50
N LEU A 38 -2.92 -3.81 0.06
CA LEU A 38 -3.52 -3.78 1.38
C LEU A 38 -4.80 -4.65 1.36
N PRO A 39 -4.91 -5.70 2.20
CA PRO A 39 -6.09 -6.57 2.21
C PRO A 39 -7.37 -5.80 2.45
N ARG A 40 -8.47 -6.20 1.80
CA ARG A 40 -9.76 -5.52 1.93
C ARG A 40 -10.27 -5.48 3.37
N ARG A 41 -9.96 -6.49 4.18
CA ARG A 41 -10.32 -6.58 5.61
C ARG A 41 -9.61 -5.55 6.50
N GLN A 42 -8.48 -5.00 6.05
CA GLN A 42 -7.74 -3.95 6.74
C GLN A 42 -8.17 -2.54 6.29
N ILE A 43 -9.23 -2.42 5.48
CA ILE A 43 -9.76 -1.13 5.01
C ILE A 43 -11.10 -0.86 5.68
N ILE A 44 -11.18 0.26 6.41
CA ILE A 44 -12.44 0.74 6.99
C ILE A 44 -13.36 1.21 5.86
N ARG A 45 -14.56 0.63 5.80
CA ARG A 45 -15.62 1.02 4.84
C ARG A 45 -16.90 1.51 5.50
N ARG A 46 -17.18 1.02 6.71
CA ARG A 46 -18.42 1.29 7.44
C ARG A 46 -18.43 2.77 7.85
N ARG A 47 -19.47 3.49 7.44
CA ARG A 47 -19.64 4.92 7.77
C ARG A 47 -19.69 5.18 9.27
N VAL A 48 -20.35 4.30 10.02
CA VAL A 48 -20.44 4.36 11.48
C VAL A 48 -19.05 4.33 12.14
N VAL A 49 -18.16 3.44 11.67
CA VAL A 49 -16.78 3.36 12.20
C VAL A 49 -16.00 4.65 11.91
N ILE A 50 -16.14 5.21 10.70
CA ILE A 50 -15.51 6.49 10.35
C ILE A 50 -16.06 7.63 11.21
N GLN A 51 -17.37 7.63 11.49
CA GLN A 51 -17.99 8.64 12.34
C GLN A 51 -17.49 8.53 13.78
N GLY A 52 -17.42 7.32 14.35
CA GLY A 52 -16.85 7.07 15.67
C GLY A 52 -15.41 7.58 15.79
N LEU A 53 -14.57 7.29 14.79
CA LEU A 53 -13.21 7.84 14.72
C LEU A 53 -13.17 9.38 14.73
N ARG A 54 -14.14 10.03 14.09
CA ARG A 54 -14.23 11.50 14.05
C ARG A 54 -14.68 12.12 15.35
N THR A 55 -15.52 11.43 16.11
CA THR A 55 -16.10 11.95 17.37
C THR A 55 -15.26 11.59 18.58
N GLN A 56 -14.68 10.39 18.62
CA GLN A 56 -14.03 9.81 19.80
C GLN A 56 -12.55 9.48 19.60
N GLY A 57 -12.06 9.48 18.34
CA GLY A 57 -10.68 9.13 18.04
C GLY A 57 -9.68 10.16 18.57
N LYS A 58 -8.58 9.68 19.17
CA LYS A 58 -7.44 10.51 19.54
C LYS A 58 -6.85 11.14 18.29
N ARG A 59 -6.72 12.46 18.30
CA ARG A 59 -6.27 13.25 17.17
C ARG A 59 -4.78 13.56 17.25
N GLN A 60 -4.09 13.39 16.13
CA GLN A 60 -2.74 13.88 15.90
C GLN A 60 -2.70 14.60 14.56
N SER A 61 -1.87 15.63 14.47
CA SER A 61 -1.75 16.39 13.22
C SER A 61 -0.35 16.90 12.98
N SER A 62 -0.02 17.03 11.70
CA SER A 62 1.10 17.78 11.17
C SER A 62 0.60 18.76 10.10
N ARG A 63 1.54 19.52 9.53
CA ARG A 63 1.29 20.36 8.33
C ARG A 63 0.73 19.55 7.16
N TYR A 64 1.08 18.27 7.05
CA TYR A 64 0.77 17.45 5.87
C TYR A 64 -0.42 16.51 6.10
N LEU A 65 -0.60 16.01 7.32
CA LEU A 65 -1.50 14.91 7.61
C LEU A 65 -2.27 15.15 8.92
N VAL A 66 -3.45 14.57 8.99
CA VAL A 66 -4.20 14.37 10.23
C VAL A 66 -4.41 12.87 10.41
N LEU A 67 -4.17 12.38 11.61
CA LEU A 67 -4.45 11.02 12.03
C LEU A 67 -5.48 11.07 13.16
N LEU A 68 -6.58 10.34 13.00
CA LEU A 68 -7.44 9.94 14.12
C LEU A 68 -7.22 8.46 14.39
N VAL A 69 -7.11 8.09 15.66
CA VAL A 69 -6.92 6.69 16.05
C VAL A 69 -7.78 6.35 17.26
N GLN A 70 -8.30 5.12 17.28
CA GLN A 70 -8.97 4.54 18.42
C GLN A 70 -8.63 3.05 18.50
N GLU A 71 -8.90 2.45 19.65
CA GLU A 71 -8.85 1.00 19.81
C GLU A 71 -9.88 0.35 18.89
N ALA A 72 -9.48 -0.77 18.27
CA ALA A 72 -10.44 -1.60 17.57
C ALA A 72 -11.28 -2.37 18.60
N PRO A 73 -12.58 -2.58 18.36
CA PRO A 73 -13.39 -3.45 19.20
C PRO A 73 -12.74 -4.83 19.37
N ALA A 74 -12.99 -5.47 20.51
CA ALA A 74 -12.49 -6.81 20.79
C ALA A 74 -12.83 -7.78 19.64
N GLY A 75 -11.83 -8.54 19.18
CA GLY A 75 -11.98 -9.47 18.06
C GLY A 75 -11.87 -8.86 16.65
N GLU A 76 -11.80 -7.53 16.50
CA GLU A 76 -11.57 -6.90 15.19
C GLU A 76 -10.07 -6.74 14.86
N GLU A 77 -9.70 -6.89 13.59
CA GLU A 77 -8.34 -6.60 13.10
C GLU A 77 -8.05 -5.09 13.07
N SER A 78 -6.77 -4.71 13.01
CA SER A 78 -6.40 -3.32 12.72
C SER A 78 -6.84 -2.92 11.32
N GLN A 79 -7.58 -1.81 11.21
CA GLN A 79 -8.09 -1.30 9.94
C GLN A 79 -7.72 0.17 9.72
N ALA A 80 -7.60 0.60 8.47
CA ALA A 80 -7.33 1.98 8.12
C ALA A 80 -8.28 2.54 7.06
N ALA A 81 -8.63 3.81 7.18
CA ALA A 81 -9.25 4.63 6.14
C ALA A 81 -8.30 5.74 5.69
N PHE A 82 -8.39 6.11 4.42
CA PHE A 82 -7.49 7.08 3.78
C PHE A 82 -8.31 8.12 3.01
N PHE A 83 -8.31 9.35 3.49
CA PHE A 83 -8.99 10.49 2.91
C PHE A 83 -8.01 11.39 2.17
N THR A 84 -8.27 11.61 0.88
CA THR A 84 -7.59 12.62 0.06
C THR A 84 -8.65 13.59 -0.51
N PRO A 85 -8.95 14.70 0.18
CA PRO A 85 -10.05 15.61 -0.17
C PRO A 85 -9.86 16.28 -1.53
N LYS A 86 -10.96 16.78 -2.14
CA LYS A 86 -10.96 17.41 -3.47
C LYS A 86 -9.97 18.60 -3.58
N ARG A 87 -9.81 19.38 -2.50
CA ARG A 87 -8.89 20.53 -2.41
C ARG A 87 -7.39 20.21 -2.58
N ILE A 88 -6.99 18.94 -2.65
CA ILE A 88 -5.63 18.52 -2.99
C ILE A 88 -5.33 18.73 -4.49
N GLY A 89 -6.37 18.83 -5.32
CA GLY A 89 -6.25 19.07 -6.76
C GLY A 89 -6.71 17.91 -7.62
N ALA A 90 -6.05 17.72 -8.76
CA ALA A 90 -6.45 16.79 -9.80
C ALA A 90 -6.61 15.34 -9.27
N ALA A 91 -7.48 14.57 -9.94
CA ALA A 91 -7.80 13.20 -9.53
C ALA A 91 -6.55 12.30 -9.49
N HIS A 92 -5.64 12.44 -10.46
CA HIS A 92 -4.42 11.62 -10.51
C HIS A 92 -3.48 11.91 -9.32
N LEU A 93 -3.34 13.17 -8.88
CA LEU A 93 -2.57 13.54 -7.69
C LEU A 93 -3.17 12.90 -6.42
N ARG A 94 -4.49 13.06 -6.23
CA ARG A 94 -5.22 12.47 -5.09
C ARG A 94 -5.14 10.95 -5.07
N ASN A 95 -5.21 10.31 -6.22
CA ASN A 95 -5.12 8.85 -6.37
C ASN A 95 -3.70 8.35 -6.09
N ARG A 96 -2.68 9.03 -6.63
CA ARG A 96 -1.27 8.73 -6.36
C ARG A 96 -0.96 8.85 -4.87
N LEU A 97 -1.37 9.95 -4.23
CA LEU A 97 -1.18 10.15 -2.80
C LEU A 97 -1.88 9.06 -1.97
N ARG A 98 -3.15 8.74 -2.27
CA ARG A 98 -3.90 7.68 -1.57
C ARG A 98 -3.25 6.30 -1.73
N ARG A 99 -2.73 5.99 -2.93
CA ARG A 99 -1.98 4.75 -3.18
C ARG A 99 -0.71 4.69 -2.34
N ARG A 100 0.07 5.79 -2.29
CA ARG A 100 1.28 5.87 -1.46
C ARG A 100 0.98 5.73 0.02
N MET A 101 -0.04 6.41 0.54
CA MET A 101 -0.43 6.29 1.95
C MET A 101 -0.81 4.85 2.33
N ARG A 102 -1.56 4.16 1.46
CA ARG A 102 -1.90 2.73 1.67
C ARG A 102 -0.66 1.86 1.70
N GLU A 103 0.30 2.15 0.83
CA GLU A 103 1.53 1.38 0.74
C GLU A 103 2.45 1.60 1.94
N VAL A 104 2.57 2.85 2.40
CA VAL A 104 3.28 3.17 3.64
C VAL A 104 2.65 2.44 4.82
N TYR A 105 1.31 2.50 4.94
CA TYR A 105 0.61 1.81 6.02
C TYR A 105 0.86 0.29 5.98
N ARG A 106 0.73 -0.34 4.80
CA ARG A 106 0.92 -1.78 4.61
C ARG A 106 2.32 -2.25 4.96
N ARG A 107 3.36 -1.50 4.56
CA ARG A 107 4.76 -1.91 4.71
C ARG A 107 5.36 -1.55 6.08
N PHE A 108 5.00 -0.40 6.64
CA PHE A 108 5.73 0.15 7.79
C PHE A 108 4.88 0.27 9.05
N ILE A 109 3.59 0.58 8.94
CA ILE A 109 2.76 0.87 10.12
C ILE A 109 2.04 -0.38 10.59
N ALA A 110 1.29 -1.05 9.71
CA ALA A 110 0.48 -2.21 10.08
C ALA A 110 1.30 -3.36 10.71
N PRO A 111 2.50 -3.71 10.18
CA PRO A 111 3.35 -4.73 10.82
C PRO A 111 3.94 -4.30 12.17
N ALA A 112 4.13 -2.99 12.38
CA ALA A 112 4.68 -2.44 13.61
C ALA A 112 3.66 -2.28 14.75
N VAL A 113 2.38 -2.55 14.50
CA VAL A 113 1.33 -2.57 15.54
C VAL A 113 1.40 -3.91 16.27
N THR A 114 2.17 -3.95 17.36
CA THR A 114 2.21 -5.06 18.32
C THR A 114 1.23 -4.76 19.46
N GLY A 115 0.47 -5.78 19.89
CA GLY A 115 -0.55 -5.65 20.93
C GLY A 115 -1.96 -5.33 20.40
N GLU A 116 -2.66 -4.44 21.09
CA GLU A 116 -4.06 -4.08 20.79
C GLU A 116 -4.26 -3.60 19.36
N LYS A 117 -5.33 -4.11 18.75
CA LYS A 117 -5.73 -3.72 17.40
C LYS A 117 -6.27 -2.30 17.40
N ARG A 118 -6.08 -1.59 16.30
CA ARG A 118 -6.39 -0.16 16.18
C ARG A 118 -7.09 0.19 14.89
N LEU A 119 -7.97 1.16 14.96
CA LEU A 119 -8.64 1.77 13.82
C LEU A 119 -7.97 3.11 13.52
N TRP A 120 -7.57 3.31 12.26
CA TRP A 120 -6.79 4.48 11.82
C TRP A 120 -7.56 5.27 10.75
N LEU A 121 -7.71 6.58 10.94
CA LEU A 121 -8.22 7.49 9.91
C LEU A 121 -7.14 8.47 9.49
N TRP A 122 -6.55 8.23 8.33
CA TRP A 122 -5.58 9.14 7.74
C TRP A 122 -6.28 10.14 6.82
N SER A 123 -6.06 11.43 7.05
CA SER A 123 -6.56 12.52 6.20
C SER A 123 -5.41 13.39 5.70
N ALA A 124 -5.23 13.44 4.39
CA ALA A 124 -4.22 14.28 3.77
C ALA A 124 -4.66 15.75 3.68
N ARG A 125 -3.71 16.66 3.88
CA ARG A 125 -3.84 18.10 3.62
C ARG A 125 -3.26 18.45 2.23
N PRO A 126 -3.63 19.60 1.63
CA PRO A 126 -3.10 20.03 0.33
C PRO A 126 -1.58 19.95 0.20
N GLU A 127 -0.87 20.32 1.26
CA GLU A 127 0.59 20.35 1.36
C GLU A 127 1.23 18.97 1.17
N ALA A 128 0.49 17.88 1.39
CA ALA A 128 0.99 16.52 1.16
C ALA A 128 1.09 16.12 -0.32
N ALA A 129 0.53 16.92 -1.24
CA ALA A 129 0.51 16.60 -2.67
C ALA A 129 1.91 16.58 -3.30
N SER A 130 2.79 17.48 -2.86
CA SER A 130 4.16 17.63 -3.37
C SER A 130 5.16 16.67 -2.73
N MET A 131 4.79 15.99 -1.64
CA MET A 131 5.69 15.10 -0.93
C MET A 131 6.16 13.92 -1.78
N THR A 132 7.44 13.61 -1.66
CA THR A 132 8.03 12.35 -2.08
C THR A 132 7.45 11.18 -1.27
N PHE A 133 7.71 9.96 -1.72
CA PHE A 133 7.28 8.78 -0.96
C PHE A 133 7.97 8.70 0.40
N MET A 134 9.25 9.09 0.47
CA MET A 134 10.06 9.02 1.69
C MET A 134 9.59 10.03 2.75
N GLU A 135 9.36 11.28 2.36
CA GLU A 135 8.81 12.28 3.27
C GLU A 135 7.42 11.88 3.78
N LEU A 136 6.58 11.32 2.90
CA LEU A 136 5.26 10.85 3.31
C LEU A 136 5.37 9.68 4.30
N LYS A 137 6.29 8.74 4.05
CA LYS A 137 6.58 7.63 4.96
C LYS A 137 6.97 8.15 6.34
N GLU A 138 7.95 9.05 6.40
CA GLU A 138 8.43 9.64 7.65
C GLU A 138 7.32 10.36 8.40
N ALA A 139 6.55 11.22 7.73
CA ALA A 139 5.44 11.94 8.35
C ALA A 139 4.37 11.00 8.91
N MET A 140 4.04 9.91 8.19
CA MET A 140 3.06 8.92 8.67
C MET A 140 3.61 8.11 9.84
N VAL A 141 4.86 7.65 9.79
CA VAL A 141 5.49 6.89 10.87
C VAL A 141 5.59 7.73 12.14
N GLN A 142 6.10 8.97 12.04
CA GLN A 142 6.19 9.90 13.18
C GLN A 142 4.83 10.14 13.84
N LEU A 143 3.76 10.37 13.07
CA LEU A 143 2.41 10.54 13.64
C LEU A 143 1.90 9.26 14.31
N SER A 144 2.25 8.09 13.78
CA SER A 144 1.85 6.81 14.37
C SER A 144 2.61 6.46 15.66
N ASP A 145 3.88 6.87 15.78
CA ASP A 145 4.69 6.60 16.96
C ASP A 145 4.34 7.51 18.14
N ARG A 146 3.94 8.77 17.89
CA ARG A 146 3.41 9.66 18.93
C ARG A 146 2.22 9.06 19.69
N GLN A 147 1.46 8.17 19.05
CA GLN A 147 0.36 7.45 19.70
C GLN A 147 0.83 6.33 20.63
N LYS A 148 2.01 5.77 20.41
CA LYS A 148 2.60 4.77 21.33
C LYS A 148 3.07 5.41 22.63
N ILE A 149 3.48 6.68 22.59
CA ILE A 149 4.03 7.42 23.74
C ILE A 149 2.93 7.82 24.74
N SER A 150 1.77 8.30 24.26
CA SER A 150 0.69 8.81 25.14
C SER A 150 0.01 7.77 26.05
N ARG A 151 0.33 6.47 25.90
CA ARG A 151 -0.21 5.39 26.75
C ARG A 151 0.69 5.03 27.93
N ARG A 152 1.93 5.52 27.98
CA ARG A 152 2.91 5.15 29.02
C ARG A 152 2.87 6.09 30.24
N SER A 153 1.84 6.93 30.35
CA SER A 153 1.69 7.96 31.39
C SER A 153 0.30 7.89 32.05
N SER A 154 -0.16 6.69 32.39
CA SER A 154 -1.34 6.44 33.22
C SER A 154 -1.10 5.18 34.04
#